data_AF-A0A0Q9Z889-F1
#
_entry.id   AF-A0A0Q9Z889-F1
#
_cell.length_a   1.000
_cell.length_b   1.000
_cell.length_c   1.000
_cell.angle_alpha   90.00
_cell.angle_beta   90.00
_cell.angle_gamma   90.00
#
_symmetry.space_group_name_H-M   'P 1'
#
loop_
_entity.id
_entity.type
_entity.pdbx_description
1 polymer ?
#
loop_
_entity_poly.entity_id
_entity_poly.type
_entity_poly.pdbx_seq_one_letter_code
_entity_poly.pdbx_strand_id
1 'polypeptide(L)' 'MSRSKRKTPILTNGKAPSEKDEKQKANRKLRRIVKEKLAVLEEELPQKKEVSDRWNWEKDGKSYRADLTKKEKTK' A
#
# COMPACT_ATOMS: atom_id res chain seq x y z
N MET A 1 -7.22 17.16 -27.12
CA MET A 1 -7.86 15.82 -27.11
C MET A 1 -6.89 14.67 -26.77
N SER A 2 -5.59 14.75 -27.07
CA SER A 2 -4.60 13.69 -26.82
C SER A 2 -4.14 13.51 -25.36
N ARG A 3 -4.45 14.47 -24.46
CA ARG A 3 -3.95 14.49 -23.05
C ARG A 3 -5.01 14.18 -21.99
N SER A 4 -6.15 13.60 -22.37
CA SER A 4 -7.25 13.35 -21.43
C SER A 4 -6.91 12.19 -20.47
N LYS A 5 -6.74 12.52 -19.18
CA LYS A 5 -6.49 11.56 -18.10
C LYS A 5 -7.60 10.50 -17.95
N ARG A 6 -8.81 10.76 -18.46
CA ARG A 6 -9.93 9.81 -18.49
C ARG A 6 -9.67 8.63 -19.43
N LYS A 7 -8.94 8.84 -20.53
CA LYS A 7 -8.62 7.79 -21.53
C LYS A 7 -7.29 7.08 -21.25
N THR A 8 -6.47 7.64 -20.36
CA THR A 8 -5.15 7.12 -19.96
C THR A 8 -5.16 6.80 -18.47
N PRO A 9 -5.79 5.69 -18.05
CA PRO A 9 -5.85 5.32 -16.64
C PRO A 9 -4.46 4.95 -16.14
N ILE A 10 -4.14 5.47 -14.96
CA ILE A 10 -2.93 5.11 -14.22
C ILE A 10 -3.35 3.96 -13.30
N LEU A 11 -2.85 2.76 -13.60
CA LEU A 11 -3.22 1.54 -12.89
C LEU A 11 -2.11 1.14 -11.93
N THR A 12 -2.48 0.38 -10.90
CA THR A 12 -1.50 -0.17 -9.96
C THR A 12 -0.67 -1.24 -10.66
N ASN A 13 0.62 -1.31 -10.32
CA ASN A 13 1.54 -2.27 -10.95
C ASN A 13 1.22 -3.70 -10.52
N GLY A 14 0.82 -3.86 -9.25
CA GLY A 14 0.37 -5.11 -8.69
C GLY A 14 -1.01 -5.54 -9.19
N LYS A 15 -1.18 -6.86 -9.36
CA LYS A 15 -2.49 -7.49 -9.62
C LYS A 15 -3.37 -7.59 -8.36
N ALA A 16 -2.86 -7.14 -7.21
CA ALA A 16 -3.57 -7.21 -5.94
C ALA A 16 -4.84 -6.34 -5.96
N PRO A 17 -6.01 -6.89 -5.59
CA PRO A 17 -7.27 -6.14 -5.60
C PRO A 17 -7.29 -5.04 -4.52
N SER A 18 -6.63 -5.24 -3.38
CA SER A 18 -6.69 -4.34 -2.22
C SER A 18 -5.39 -4.36 -1.43
N GLU A 19 -5.14 -3.28 -0.66
CA GLU A 19 -4.06 -3.19 0.33
C GLU A 19 -4.56 -3.41 1.78
N LYS A 20 -5.82 -3.85 1.92
CA LYS A 20 -6.50 -3.91 3.22
C LYS A 20 -5.80 -4.88 4.16
N ASP A 21 -5.34 -6.01 3.63
CA ASP A 21 -4.78 -7.10 4.43
C ASP A 21 -3.36 -6.76 4.92
N GLU A 22 -2.55 -6.12 4.08
CA GLU A 22 -1.23 -5.58 4.42
C GLU A 22 -1.37 -4.52 5.52
N LYS A 23 -2.33 -3.60 5.37
CA LYS A 23 -2.64 -2.58 6.39
C LYS A 23 -3.06 -3.22 7.70
N GLN A 24 -3.87 -4.27 7.66
CA GLN A 24 -4.27 -4.99 8.87
C GLN A 24 -3.08 -5.67 9.54
N LYS A 25 -2.24 -6.39 8.79
CA LYS A 25 -1.04 -7.07 9.31
C LYS A 25 -0.06 -6.06 9.93
N ALA A 26 0.20 -4.95 9.25
CA ALA A 26 1.05 -3.87 9.74
C ALA A 26 0.54 -3.29 11.07
N ASN A 27 -0.76 -2.97 11.16
CA ASN A 27 -1.34 -2.44 12.40
C ASN A 27 -1.36 -3.47 13.54
N ARG A 28 -1.56 -4.76 13.25
CA ARG A 28 -1.45 -5.81 14.28
C ARG A 28 -0.03 -5.90 14.83
N LYS A 29 0.98 -5.88 13.94
CA LYS A 29 2.40 -5.90 14.34
C LYS A 29 2.76 -4.68 15.18
N LEU A 30 2.33 -3.49 14.78
CA LEU A 30 2.55 -2.27 15.55
C LEU A 30 1.95 -2.36 16.96
N ARG A 31 0.69 -2.78 17.07
CA ARG A 31 0.02 -2.91 18.38
C ARG A 31 0.73 -3.89 19.29
N ARG A 32 1.25 -5.00 18.73
CA ARG A 32 2.03 -5.98 19.49
C ARG A 32 3.31 -5.35 20.05
N ILE A 33 4.10 -4.68 19.20
CA ILE A 33 5.36 -4.05 19.63
C ILE A 33 5.09 -2.94 20.66
N VAL A 34 4.08 -2.10 20.43
CA VAL A 34 3.67 -1.06 21.39
C VAL A 34 3.29 -1.67 22.74
N LYS A 35 2.54 -2.77 22.75
CA LYS A 35 2.17 -3.47 24.00
C LYS A 35 3.40 -4.02 24.73
N GLU A 36 4.35 -4.60 24.00
CA GLU A 36 5.60 -5.11 24.56
C GLU A 36 6.44 -3.97 25.16
N LYS A 37 6.59 -2.85 24.46
CA LYS A 37 7.33 -1.67 24.96
C LYS A 37 6.68 -0.98 26.15
N LEU A 38 5.35 -0.85 26.15
CA LEU A 38 4.62 -0.29 27.29
C LEU A 38 4.79 -1.13 28.56
N ALA A 39 4.92 -2.45 28.43
CA ALA A 39 5.17 -3.33 29.58
C ALA A 39 6.58 -3.15 30.17
N VAL A 40 7.55 -2.69 29.38
CA VAL A 40 8.95 -2.46 29.77
C VAL A 40 9.19 -1.03 30.25
N LEU A 41 8.16 -0.15 30.22
CA LEU A 41 8.28 1.30 30.49
C LEU A 41 9.29 2.01 29.56
N GLU A 42 9.45 1.52 28.33
CA GLU A 42 10.19 2.25 27.30
C GLU A 42 9.37 3.45 26.79
N GLU A 43 9.98 4.62 26.81
CA GLU A 43 9.36 5.87 26.36
C GLU A 43 9.32 5.99 24.83
N GLU A 44 10.16 5.23 24.11
CA GLU A 44 10.25 5.27 22.65
C GLU A 44 9.29 4.28 21.98
N LEU A 45 8.09 4.77 21.65
CA LEU A 45 7.12 4.03 20.85
C LEU A 45 7.53 4.00 19.36
N PRO A 46 7.38 2.84 18.68
CA PRO A 46 7.77 2.73 17.28
C PRO A 46 6.79 3.47 16.38
N GLN A 47 7.32 4.12 15.35
CA GLN A 47 6.49 4.77 14.34
C GLN A 47 5.96 3.76 13.32
N LYS A 48 4.78 4.03 12.74
CA LYS A 48 4.18 3.18 11.70
C LYS A 48 5.11 2.86 10.53
N LYS A 49 6.00 3.80 10.17
CA LYS A 49 6.95 3.65 9.07
C LYS A 49 8.14 2.75 9.39
N GLU A 50 8.46 2.57 10.67
CA GLU A 50 9.52 1.66 11.12
C GLU A 50 9.04 0.20 11.11
N VAL A 51 7.74 -0.02 11.36
CA VAL A 51 7.15 -1.36 11.44
C VAL A 51 6.67 -1.87 10.08
N SER A 52 6.33 -0.97 9.16
CA SER A 52 5.81 -1.32 7.84
C SER A 52 6.42 -0.48 6.73
N ASP A 53 6.97 -1.17 5.72
CA ASP A 53 7.40 -0.55 4.49
C ASP A 53 6.26 -0.55 3.47
N ARG A 54 5.88 0.65 3.01
CA ARG A 54 4.81 0.85 2.02
C ARG A 54 5.26 0.48 0.61
N TRP A 55 6.57 0.46 0.35
CA TRP A 55 7.15 0.12 -0.95
C TRP A 55 7.20 -1.38 -1.22
N ASN A 56 6.98 -2.20 -0.19
CA ASN A 56 6.97 -3.66 -0.31
C ASN A 56 5.55 -4.24 -0.30
N TRP A 57 4.53 -3.42 -0.60
CA TRP A 57 3.14 -3.86 -0.63
C TRP A 57 2.75 -4.39 -2.00
N GLU A 58 1.82 -5.33 -2.01
CA GLU A 58 1.45 -6.07 -3.22
C GLU A 58 0.83 -5.17 -4.31
N LYS A 59 0.25 -4.03 -3.91
CA LYS A 59 -0.35 -3.03 -4.80
C LYS A 59 0.59 -1.87 -5.13
N ASP A 60 1.86 -1.95 -4.72
CA ASP A 60 2.79 -0.83 -4.81
C ASP A 60 3.06 -0.38 -6.25
N GLY A 61 3.26 0.93 -6.39
CA GLY A 61 3.47 1.59 -7.66
C GLY A 61 2.21 1.76 -8.51
N LYS A 62 2.09 2.93 -9.13
CA LYS A 62 1.06 3.24 -10.13
C LYS A 62 1.76 3.66 -11.40
N SER A 63 1.60 2.90 -12.47
CA SER A 63 2.19 3.22 -13.77
C SER A 63 1.11 3.45 -14.81
N TYR A 64 1.47 4.27 -15.80
CA TYR A 64 0.72 4.32 -17.04
C TYR A 64 1.03 3.04 -17.84
N ARG A 65 0.01 2.19 -18.02
CA ARG A 65 0.13 0.97 -18.82
C ARG A 65 -0.47 1.19 -20.19
N ALA A 66 0.39 1.48 -21.16
CA ALA A 66 0.00 1.65 -22.56
C ALA A 66 -0.57 0.34 -23.13
N ASP A 67 -0.04 -0.80 -22.68
CA ASP A 67 -0.20 -2.14 -23.26
C ASP A 67 -1.56 -2.80 -22.99
N LEU A 68 -2.34 -2.28 -22.02
CA LEU A 68 -3.63 -2.86 -21.65
C LEU A 68 -4.74 -2.52 -22.65
N THR A 69 -5.61 -3.48 -22.91
CA THR A 69 -6.79 -3.28 -23.76
C THR A 69 -7.80 -2.34 -23.10
N LYS A 70 -8.69 -1.70 -23.89
CA LYS A 70 -9.69 -0.73 -23.38
C LYS A 70 -10.56 -1.31 -22.24
N LYS A 71 -10.85 -2.62 -22.26
CA LYS A 71 -11.64 -3.33 -21.23
C LYS A 71 -10.90 -3.46 -19.90
N GLU A 72 -9.60 -3.72 -19.94
CA GLU A 72 -8.77 -3.88 -18.74
C GLU A 72 -8.44 -2.53 -18.09
N LYS A 73 -8.44 -1.46 -18.89
CA LYS A 73 -8.26 -0.06 -18.48
C LYS A 73 -9.42 0.50 -17.64
N THR A 74 -10.59 -0.13 -17.64
CA THR A 74 -11.80 0.38 -16.95
C THR A 74 -12.07 -0.26 -15.59
N LYS A 75 -11.23 -1.21 -15.15
CA LYS A 75 -11.39 -1.97 -13.91
C LYS A 75 -10.57 -1.35 -12.77
#